data_AF-A0A2J0KTX7-F1
#
_entry.id   AF-A0A2J0KTX7-F1
#
_cell.length_a   1.000
_cell.length_b   1.000
_cell.length_c   1.000
_cell.angle_alpha   90.00
_cell.angle_beta   90.00
_cell.angle_gamma   90.00
#
_symmetry.space_group_name_H-M   'P 1'
#
loop_
_entity.id
_entity.type
_entity.pdbx_description
1 polymer ?
#
loop_
_entity_poly.entity_id
_entity_poly.type
_entity_poly.pdbx_seq_one_letter_code
_entity_poly.pdbx_strand_id
1 'polypeptide(L)'
;MVKYNPSKRNTKIKSSNRNASKDLTRRYNKLVSLRRDSAGIISELCNPVDAVNRFLNLALEHIEENSQTRQFILESKVGVRKMATLLKRLDIYARKMEKEMRKLAEKHK
;
A
#
# COMPACT_ATOMS: atom_id res chain seq x y z
N MET A 1 -38.08 -35.95 -27.62
CA MET A 1 -38.30 -34.69 -26.85
C MET A 1 -37.38 -34.66 -25.65
N VAL A 2 -36.35 -33.80 -25.65
CA VAL A 2 -35.45 -33.61 -24.50
C VAL A 2 -36.18 -32.75 -23.45
N LYS A 3 -36.47 -33.30 -22.27
CA LYS A 3 -37.16 -32.58 -21.19
C LYS A 3 -36.24 -31.50 -20.61
N TYR A 4 -36.55 -30.24 -20.87
CA TYR A 4 -35.91 -29.09 -20.24
C TYR A 4 -36.17 -29.12 -18.72
N ASN A 5 -35.11 -29.21 -17.92
CA ASN A 5 -35.21 -29.25 -16.46
C ASN A 5 -34.65 -27.96 -15.84
N PRO A 6 -35.50 -26.97 -15.51
CA PRO A 6 -35.08 -25.66 -15.02
C PRO A 6 -34.39 -25.72 -13.64
N SER A 7 -34.61 -26.78 -12.84
CA SER A 7 -33.99 -26.89 -11.52
C SER A 7 -32.47 -27.11 -11.58
N LYS A 8 -31.99 -27.87 -12.59
CA LYS A 8 -30.56 -28.11 -12.82
C LYS A 8 -29.82 -26.85 -13.30
N ARG A 9 -30.49 -25.93 -14.00
CA ARG A 9 -29.92 -24.62 -14.38
C ARG A 9 -29.78 -23.71 -13.15
N ASN A 10 -30.81 -23.63 -12.32
CA ASN A 10 -30.81 -22.80 -11.12
C ASN A 10 -29.77 -23.24 -10.07
N THR A 11 -29.54 -24.54 -9.91
CA THR A 11 -28.47 -25.05 -9.02
C THR A 11 -27.07 -24.75 -9.57
N LYS A 12 -26.86 -24.87 -10.89
CA LYS A 12 -25.59 -24.52 -11.54
C LYS A 12 -25.27 -23.02 -11.40
N ILE A 13 -26.26 -22.16 -11.63
CA ILE A 13 -26.12 -20.69 -11.47
C ILE A 13 -25.81 -20.34 -10.00
N LYS A 14 -26.54 -20.92 -9.04
CA LYS A 14 -26.27 -20.71 -7.60
C LYS A 14 -24.89 -21.23 -7.14
N SER A 15 -24.39 -22.30 -7.74
CA SER A 15 -23.05 -22.83 -7.44
C SER A 15 -21.92 -21.99 -8.05
N SER A 16 -22.10 -21.52 -9.28
CA SER A 16 -21.16 -20.62 -9.96
C SER A 16 -21.05 -19.28 -9.22
N ASN A 17 -22.17 -18.71 -8.79
CA ASN A 17 -22.21 -17.45 -8.05
C ASN A 17 -21.54 -17.57 -6.66
N ARG A 18 -21.68 -18.72 -5.99
CA ARG A 18 -20.97 -19.02 -4.73
C ARG A 18 -19.45 -19.14 -4.92
N ASN A 19 -19.00 -19.74 -6.02
CA ASN A 19 -17.57 -19.87 -6.30
C ASN A 19 -16.93 -18.51 -6.64
N ALA A 20 -17.63 -17.66 -7.39
CA ALA A 20 -17.20 -16.28 -7.67
C ALA A 20 -17.09 -15.45 -6.39
N SER A 21 -18.07 -15.56 -5.48
CA SER A 21 -18.06 -14.88 -4.18
C SER A 21 -16.89 -15.33 -3.28
N LYS A 22 -16.56 -16.63 -3.26
CA LYS A 22 -15.41 -17.17 -2.53
C LYS A 22 -14.07 -16.68 -3.09
N ASP A 23 -13.93 -16.62 -4.42
CA ASP A 23 -12.71 -16.09 -5.06
C ASP A 23 -12.52 -14.59 -4.77
N LEU A 24 -13.61 -13.81 -4.81
CA LEU A 24 -13.58 -12.40 -4.42
C LEU A 24 -13.11 -12.21 -2.98
N THR A 25 -13.64 -13.02 -2.05
CA THR A 25 -13.28 -12.99 -0.63
C THR A 25 -11.81 -13.35 -0.42
N ARG A 26 -11.30 -14.36 -1.14
CA ARG A 26 -9.88 -14.75 -1.09
C ARG A 26 -8.97 -13.63 -1.59
N ARG A 27 -9.30 -13.00 -2.73
CA ARG A 27 -8.55 -11.87 -3.29
C ARG A 27 -8.56 -10.68 -2.33
N TYR A 28 -9.71 -10.39 -1.73
CA TYR A 28 -9.85 -9.35 -0.71
C TYR A 28 -8.93 -9.61 0.49
N ASN A 29 -8.94 -10.81 1.05
CA ASN A 29 -8.09 -11.14 2.20
C ASN A 29 -6.59 -11.00 1.87
N LYS A 30 -6.17 -11.37 0.67
CA LYS A 30 -4.77 -11.20 0.22
C LYS A 30 -4.38 -9.71 0.07
N LEU A 31 -5.30 -8.87 -0.37
CA LEU A 31 -5.06 -7.42 -0.45
C LEU A 31 -5.00 -6.79 0.94
N VAL A 32 -5.84 -7.26 1.88
CA VAL A 32 -5.81 -6.80 3.28
C VAL A 32 -4.48 -7.17 3.95
N SER A 33 -3.95 -8.38 3.71
CA SER A 33 -2.65 -8.78 4.24
C SER A 33 -1.53 -7.93 3.65
N LEU A 34 -1.50 -7.76 2.33
CA LEU A 34 -0.50 -6.92 1.65
C LEU A 34 -0.50 -5.47 2.19
N ARG A 35 -1.69 -4.92 2.46
CA ARG A 35 -1.84 -3.62 3.10
C ARG A 35 -1.21 -3.60 4.49
N ARG A 36 -1.52 -4.59 5.33
CA ARG A 36 -1.01 -4.66 6.71
C ARG A 36 0.52 -4.70 6.71
N ASP A 37 1.09 -5.51 5.85
CA ASP A 37 2.54 -5.65 5.71
C ASP A 37 3.15 -4.32 5.21
N SER A 38 2.54 -3.69 4.20
CA SER A 38 2.99 -2.40 3.69
C SER A 38 2.92 -1.29 4.74
N ALA A 39 1.85 -1.23 5.53
CA ALA A 39 1.69 -0.24 6.59
C ALA A 39 2.74 -0.42 7.70
N GLY A 40 3.06 -1.67 8.05
CA GLY A 40 4.15 -1.99 8.99
C GLY A 40 5.49 -1.49 8.48
N ILE A 41 5.85 -1.84 7.25
CA ILE A 41 7.10 -1.40 6.60
C ILE A 41 7.20 0.13 6.54
N ILE A 42 6.12 0.81 6.14
CA ILE A 42 6.10 2.28 6.08
C ILE A 42 6.33 2.89 7.47
N SER A 43 5.65 2.36 8.49
CA SER A 43 5.78 2.83 9.87
C SER A 43 7.22 2.65 10.37
N GLU A 44 7.83 1.50 10.08
CA GLU A 44 9.22 1.20 10.48
C GLU A 44 10.24 2.06 9.75
N LEU A 45 9.99 2.43 8.47
CA LEU A 45 10.90 3.26 7.67
C LEU A 45 10.72 4.76 7.89
N CYS A 46 9.54 5.24 8.27
CA CYS A 46 9.28 6.66 8.49
C CYS A 46 10.20 7.25 9.56
N ASN A 47 10.36 6.58 10.70
CA ASN A 47 11.15 7.09 11.82
C ASN A 47 12.65 7.19 11.48
N PRO A 48 13.32 6.16 10.92
CA PRO A 48 14.70 6.26 10.47
C PRO A 48 14.92 7.33 9.40
N VAL A 49 14.03 7.44 8.41
CA VAL A 49 14.15 8.45 7.34
C VAL A 49 14.07 9.87 7.91
N ASP A 50 13.15 10.11 8.85
CA ASP A 50 13.04 11.39 9.54
C ASP A 50 14.27 11.68 10.41
N ALA A 51 14.76 10.68 11.16
CA ALA A 51 15.95 10.80 11.99
C ALA A 51 17.19 11.16 11.14
N VAL A 52 17.41 10.46 10.02
CA VAL A 52 18.52 10.77 9.11
C VAL A 52 18.40 12.19 8.57
N ASN A 53 17.21 12.62 8.14
CA ASN A 53 17.01 14.00 7.67
C ASN A 53 17.34 15.04 8.75
N ARG A 54 17.02 14.76 10.02
CA ARG A 54 17.39 15.63 11.17
C ARG A 54 18.90 15.68 11.36
N PHE A 55 19.59 14.53 11.37
CA PHE A 55 21.04 14.50 11.51
C PHE A 55 21.76 15.19 10.34
N LEU A 56 21.25 15.06 9.11
CA LEU A 56 21.79 15.80 7.96
C LEU A 56 21.60 17.32 8.13
N ASN A 57 20.50 17.79 8.71
CA ASN A 57 20.32 19.21 9.01
C ASN A 57 21.35 19.69 10.04
N LEU A 58 21.49 18.96 11.15
CA LEU A 58 22.46 19.28 12.20
C LEU A 58 23.90 19.29 11.64
N ALA A 59 24.24 18.34 10.76
CA ALA A 59 25.54 18.33 10.11
C ALA A 59 25.76 19.58 9.24
N LEU A 60 24.73 20.02 8.49
CA LEU A 60 24.83 21.24 7.66
C LEU A 60 25.00 22.53 8.46
N GLU A 61 24.63 22.55 9.74
CA GLU A 61 24.83 23.71 10.63
C GLU A 61 26.29 23.90 11.03
N HIS A 62 27.11 22.83 10.97
CA HIS A 62 28.49 22.83 11.47
C HIS A 62 29.54 22.75 10.36
N ILE A 63 29.14 22.85 9.10
CA ILE A 63 30.02 22.67 7.94
C ILE A 63 30.09 23.96 7.13
N GLU A 64 31.32 24.34 6.76
CA GLU A 64 31.61 25.52 5.94
C GLU A 64 30.79 25.56 4.65
N GLU A 65 30.26 26.75 4.31
CA GLU A 65 29.32 26.96 3.22
C GLU A 65 29.84 26.55 1.84
N ASN A 66 31.13 26.73 1.58
CA ASN A 66 31.73 26.45 0.27
C ASN A 66 32.50 25.12 0.24
N SER A 67 32.33 24.27 1.25
CA SER A 67 33.02 22.99 1.30
C SER A 67 32.35 21.94 0.40
N GLN A 68 33.18 21.09 -0.22
CA GLN A 68 32.70 19.92 -0.97
C GLN A 68 31.86 18.98 -0.11
N THR A 69 32.21 18.84 1.18
CA THR A 69 31.45 18.05 2.16
C THR A 69 30.02 18.54 2.32
N ARG A 70 29.79 19.87 2.33
CA ARG A 70 28.44 20.43 2.38
C ARG A 70 27.62 20.00 1.17
N GLN A 71 28.21 20.03 -0.02
CA GLN A 71 27.53 19.60 -1.25
C GLN A 71 27.10 18.13 -1.17
N PHE A 72 27.97 17.23 -0.71
CA PHE A 72 27.61 15.82 -0.52
C PHE A 72 26.44 15.61 0.45
N ILE A 73 26.40 16.39 1.54
CA ILE A 73 25.32 16.31 2.52
C ILE A 73 24.02 16.89 1.96
N LEU A 74 24.08 17.98 1.19
CA LEU A 74 22.93 18.54 0.50
C LEU A 74 22.34 17.54 -0.51
N GLU A 75 23.17 16.87 -1.31
CA GLU A 75 22.73 15.83 -2.24
C GLU A 75 22.13 14.62 -1.51
N SER A 76 22.74 14.18 -0.41
CA SER A 76 22.21 13.12 0.45
C SER A 76 20.83 13.49 1.01
N LYS A 77 20.67 14.72 1.49
CA LYS A 77 19.40 15.26 2.01
C LYS A 77 18.31 15.30 0.95
N VAL A 78 18.65 15.59 -0.31
CA VAL A 78 17.71 15.48 -1.44
C VAL A 78 17.22 14.03 -1.59
N GLY A 79 18.13 13.05 -1.54
CA GLY A 79 17.78 11.62 -1.59
C GLY A 79 16.83 11.22 -0.45
N VAL A 80 17.14 11.61 0.79
CA VAL A 80 16.31 11.32 1.97
C VAL A 80 14.92 11.94 1.88
N ARG A 81 14.82 13.19 1.41
CA ARG A 81 13.52 13.86 1.18
C ARG A 81 12.69 13.17 0.10
N LYS A 82 13.34 12.66 -0.96
CA LYS A 82 12.66 11.84 -1.98
C LYS A 82 12.13 10.53 -1.37
N MET A 83 12.91 9.85 -0.54
CA MET A 83 12.47 8.64 0.16
C MET A 83 11.26 8.92 1.07
N ALA A 84 11.29 9.99 1.87
CA ALA A 84 10.16 10.39 2.70
C ALA A 84 8.89 10.65 1.87
N THR A 85 9.05 11.28 0.71
CA THR A 85 7.93 11.54 -0.22
C THR A 85 7.35 10.25 -0.80
N LEU A 86 8.21 9.29 -1.16
CA LEU A 86 7.77 7.99 -1.67
C LEU A 86 7.00 7.20 -0.60
N LEU A 87 7.50 7.17 0.64
CA LEU A 87 6.81 6.53 1.77
C LEU A 87 5.41 7.13 2.00
N LYS A 88 5.30 8.46 2.00
CA LYS A 88 4.00 9.15 2.11
C LYS A 88 3.04 8.78 0.98
N ARG A 89 3.54 8.74 -0.27
CA ARG A 89 2.71 8.34 -1.43
C ARG A 89 2.25 6.90 -1.32
N LEU A 90 3.12 6.00 -0.86
CA LEU A 90 2.78 4.59 -0.65
C LEU A 90 1.72 4.43 0.44
N ASP A 91 1.82 5.18 1.55
CA ASP A 91 0.80 5.17 2.62
C ASP A 91 -0.56 5.63 2.11
N ILE A 92 -0.59 6.77 1.39
CA ILE A 92 -1.81 7.30 0.79
C ILE A 92 -2.43 6.27 -0.17
N TYR A 93 -1.60 5.64 -1.01
CA TYR A 93 -2.06 4.62 -1.95
C TYR A 93 -2.64 3.40 -1.21
N ALA A 94 -1.94 2.89 -0.20
CA ALA A 94 -2.39 1.76 0.61
C ALA A 94 -3.74 2.05 1.30
N ARG A 95 -3.91 3.25 1.88
CA ARG A 95 -5.17 3.69 2.50
C ARG A 95 -6.30 3.87 1.48
N LYS A 96 -5.98 4.39 0.29
CA LYS A 96 -6.98 4.53 -0.79
C LYS A 96 -7.48 3.16 -1.26
N MET A 97 -6.57 2.21 -1.49
CA MET A 97 -6.93 0.83 -1.84
C MET A 97 -7.80 0.19 -0.76
N GLU A 98 -7.48 0.38 0.52
CA GLU A 98 -8.30 -0.13 1.61
C GLU A 98 -9.74 0.38 1.55
N LYS A 99 -9.90 1.69 1.35
CA LYS A 99 -11.22 2.33 1.27
C LYS A 99 -12.03 1.79 0.08
N GLU A 100 -11.40 1.60 -1.07
CA GLU A 100 -12.05 1.01 -2.25
C GLU A 100 -12.43 -0.45 -2.02
N MET A 101 -11.54 -1.24 -1.43
CA MET A 101 -11.80 -2.65 -1.13
C MET A 101 -12.89 -2.86 -0.09
N ARG A 102 -12.95 -2.02 0.96
CA ARG A 102 -14.03 -2.07 1.96
C ARG A 102 -15.39 -1.80 1.30
N LYS A 103 -15.49 -0.79 0.43
CA LYS A 103 -16.73 -0.50 -0.32
C LYS A 103 -17.18 -1.68 -1.19
N LEU A 104 -16.24 -2.37 -1.86
CA LEU A 104 -16.56 -3.56 -2.65
C LEU A 104 -17.06 -4.71 -1.77
N ALA A 105 -16.43 -4.95 -0.63
CA ALA A 105 -16.86 -5.98 0.31
C ALA A 105 -18.26 -5.69 0.89
N GLU A 106 -18.57 -4.43 1.20
CA GLU A 106 -19.90 -4.00 1.67
C GLU A 106 -20.98 -4.16 0.59
N LYS A 107 -20.65 -3.94 -0.69
CA LYS A 107 -21.59 -4.09 -1.81
C LYS A 107 -21.94 -5.57 -2.12
N HIS A 108 -21.13 -6.51 -1.66
CA HIS A 108 -21.29 -7.95 -1.87
C HIS A 108 -21.74 -8.72 -0.62
N LYS A 109 -21.95 -8.03 0.51
CA LYS A 109 -22.68 -8.54 1.67
C LYS A 109 -24.18 -8.39 1.47
#